data_AF-A0A5C3PDI5-F1
#
_entry.id   AF-A0A5C3PDI5-F1
#
_cell.length_a   1.000
_cell.length_b   1.000
_cell.length_c   1.000
_cell.angle_alpha   90.00
_cell.angle_beta   90.00
_cell.angle_gamma   90.00
#
_symmetry.space_group_name_H-M   'P 1'
#
loop_
_entity.id
_entity.type
_entity.pdbx_description
1 polymer ?
#
loop_
_entity_poly.entity_id
_entity_poly.type
_entity_poly.pdbx_seq_one_letter_code
_entity_poly.pdbx_strand_id
1 'polypeptide(L)'
;MHSGQTAHRLGKIPLVLGMPVMISQNFDVDGGVVNGTIGSLKSIRYRTDRSSGRRYLKSCVVSIPGLDGKALTGLECGDYPIMEDSV
;
A
#
# COMPACT_ATOMS: atom_id res chain seq x y z
N MET A 1 29.23 0.77 -1.22
CA MET A 1 27.82 1.18 -1.37
C MET A 1 27.30 0.61 -2.68
N HIS A 2 26.50 -0.46 -2.63
CA HIS A 2 25.86 -1.07 -3.82
C HIS A 2 24.34 -0.83 -3.76
N SER A 3 23.92 0.43 -3.81
CA SER A 3 22.48 0.79 -3.81
C SER A 3 21.82 0.68 -5.19
N GLY A 4 22.60 0.53 -6.27
CA GLY A 4 22.10 0.54 -7.65
C GLY A 4 21.54 -0.78 -8.19
N GLN A 5 21.64 -1.90 -7.46
CA GLN A 5 21.24 -3.22 -7.98
C GLN A 5 19.85 -3.70 -7.53
N THR A 6 19.23 -3.07 -6.52
CA THR A 6 17.92 -3.51 -5.97
C THR A 6 16.77 -2.53 -6.21
N ALA A 7 16.95 -1.54 -7.09
CA ALA A 7 15.93 -0.52 -7.39
C ALA A 7 15.27 0.10 -6.13
N HIS A 8 16.00 0.19 -5.01
CA HIS A 8 15.47 0.64 -3.71
C HIS A 8 14.19 -0.09 -3.24
N ARG A 9 13.94 -1.33 -3.67
CA ARG A 9 12.85 -2.14 -3.10
C ARG A 9 13.19 -2.45 -1.64
N LEU A 10 12.52 -1.74 -0.73
CA LEU A 10 12.54 -2.08 0.69
C LEU A 10 12.15 -3.56 0.82
N GLY A 11 12.87 -4.29 1.67
CA GLY A 11 12.69 -5.73 1.84
C GLY A 11 11.33 -6.10 2.44
N LYS A 12 11.29 -7.14 3.28
CA LYS A 12 10.04 -7.54 3.94
C LYS A 12 9.68 -6.53 5.02
N ILE A 13 8.51 -5.92 4.93
CA ILE A 13 7.94 -5.07 5.99
C ILE A 13 6.84 -5.86 6.70
N PRO A 14 6.89 -6.04 8.03
CA PRO A 14 5.78 -6.62 8.77
C PRO A 14 4.60 -5.65 8.73
N LEU A 15 3.45 -6.14 8.26
CA LEU A 15 2.22 -5.36 8.16
C LEU A 15 1.21 -5.81 9.22
N VAL A 16 0.68 -4.85 9.97
CA VAL A 16 -0.33 -5.05 11.02
C VAL A 16 -1.46 -4.05 10.82
N LEU A 17 -2.71 -4.50 10.98
CA LEU A 17 -3.86 -3.61 10.86
C LEU A 17 -3.78 -2.48 11.90
N GLY A 18 -4.14 -1.27 11.48
CA GLY A 18 -4.04 -0.05 12.27
C GLY A 18 -2.65 0.60 12.25
N MET A 19 -1.63 -0.03 11.67
CA MET A 19 -0.30 0.57 11.63
C MET A 19 -0.26 1.79 10.70
N PRO A 20 0.50 2.84 11.05
CA PRO A 20 0.78 3.93 10.13
C PRO A 20 1.65 3.44 8.98
N VAL A 21 1.26 3.79 7.75
CA VAL A 21 2.00 3.51 6.53
C VAL A 21 2.13 4.77 5.70
N MET A 22 3.26 4.91 5.01
CA MET A 22 3.51 5.99 4.07
C MET A 22 3.46 5.45 2.65
N ILE A 23 2.73 6.15 1.79
CA ILE A 23 2.66 5.85 0.36
C ILE A 23 3.90 6.46 -0.31
N SER A 24 4.67 5.64 -1.00
CA SER A 24 5.98 6.03 -1.57
C SER A 24 5.93 6.39 -3.06
N GLN A 25 4.75 6.33 -3.68
CA GLN A 25 4.54 6.63 -5.09
C GLN A 25 3.23 7.40 -5.28
N ASN A 26 3.15 8.23 -6.31
CA ASN A 26 1.89 8.88 -6.64
C ASN A 26 0.88 7.82 -7.08
N PHE A 27 -0.27 7.79 -6.41
CA PHE A 27 -1.29 6.79 -6.63
C PHE A 27 -2.55 7.40 -7.26
N ASP A 28 -3.08 8.45 -6.63
CA ASP A 28 -4.24 9.20 -7.10
C ASP A 28 -4.00 10.69 -6.84
N VAL A 29 -3.36 11.36 -7.80
CA VAL A 29 -2.93 12.76 -7.66
C VAL A 29 -4.14 13.68 -7.52
N ASP A 30 -5.20 13.44 -8.29
CA ASP A 30 -6.42 14.25 -8.24
C ASP A 30 -7.19 14.06 -6.93
N GLY A 31 -7.15 12.84 -6.36
CA GLY A 31 -7.68 12.54 -5.04
C GLY A 31 -6.76 12.88 -3.86
N GLY A 32 -5.57 13.46 -4.12
CA GLY A 32 -4.61 13.88 -3.09
C GLY A 32 -3.73 12.77 -2.50
N VAL A 33 -3.75 11.57 -3.07
CA VAL A 33 -2.88 10.45 -2.68
C VAL A 33 -1.59 10.50 -3.49
N VAL A 34 -0.62 11.22 -2.94
CA VAL A 34 0.71 11.43 -3.53
C VAL A 34 1.80 10.75 -2.71
N ASN A 35 3.01 10.73 -3.25
CA ASN A 35 4.18 10.29 -2.49
C ASN A 35 4.32 11.12 -1.19
N GLY A 36 4.46 10.44 -0.06
CA GLY A 36 4.55 11.03 1.27
C GLY A 36 3.23 11.03 2.03
N THR A 37 2.09 10.71 1.40
CA THR A 37 0.80 10.62 2.10
C THR A 37 0.85 9.50 3.14
N ILE A 38 0.42 9.83 4.36
CA ILE A 38 0.39 8.90 5.50
C ILE A 38 -1.05 8.48 5.76
N GLY A 39 -1.27 7.20 5.98
CA GLY A 39 -2.56 6.65 6.38
C GLY A 39 -2.41 5.45 7.30
N SER A 40 -3.55 4.85 7.65
CA SER A 40 -3.62 3.68 8.51
C SER A 40 -4.00 2.43 7.72
N LEU A 41 -3.27 1.33 7.93
CA LEU A 41 -3.51 0.08 7.22
C LEU A 41 -4.81 -0.60 7.69
N LYS A 42 -5.81 -0.74 6.81
CA LYS A 42 -7.13 -1.27 7.16
C LYS A 42 -7.35 -2.72 6.71
N SER A 43 -6.74 -3.12 5.59
CA SER A 43 -6.89 -4.47 5.05
C SER A 43 -5.61 -4.92 4.33
N ILE A 44 -5.35 -6.23 4.32
CA ILE A 44 -4.20 -6.84 3.68
C ILE A 44 -4.66 -8.02 2.84
N ARG A 45 -4.35 -8.00 1.54
CA ARG A 45 -4.55 -9.11 0.63
C ARG A 45 -3.20 -9.65 0.17
N TYR A 46 -2.99 -10.95 0.35
CA TYR A 46 -1.75 -11.62 -0.05
C TYR A 46 -2.02 -12.98 -0.67
N ARG A 47 -1.07 -13.47 -1.46
CA ARG A 47 -1.00 -14.87 -1.89
C ARG A 47 -0.02 -15.62 -0.99
N THR A 48 -0.39 -16.82 -0.55
CA THR A 48 0.53 -17.74 0.12
C THR A 48 1.18 -18.67 -0.91
N ASP A 49 2.50 -18.74 -0.92
CA ASP A 49 3.23 -19.77 -1.65
C ASP A 49 3.17 -21.10 -0.88
N ARG A 50 2.70 -22.15 -1.55
CA ARG A 50 2.44 -23.45 -0.94
C ARG A 50 3.71 -24.18 -0.51
N SER A 51 4.81 -24.00 -1.24
CA SER A 51 6.07 -24.72 -0.95
C SER A 51 6.83 -24.08 0.21
N SER A 52 6.84 -22.75 0.28
CA SER A 52 7.64 -22.01 1.28
C SER A 52 6.83 -21.42 2.43
N GLY A 53 5.50 -21.44 2.35
CA GLY A 53 4.60 -20.76 3.29
C GLY A 53 4.67 -19.23 3.24
N ARG A 54 5.48 -18.66 2.32
CA ARG A 54 5.70 -17.21 2.24
C ARG A 54 4.45 -16.49 1.74
N ARG A 55 4.17 -15.33 2.34
CA ARG A 55 3.07 -14.44 1.95
C ARG A 55 3.61 -13.32 1.08
N TYR A 56 3.03 -13.18 -0.10
CA TYR A 56 3.35 -12.11 -1.05
C TYR A 56 2.17 -11.15 -1.10
N LEU A 57 2.39 -9.91 -0.65
CA LEU A 57 1.38 -8.85 -0.68
C LEU A 57 0.92 -8.62 -2.12
N LYS A 58 -0.40 -8.55 -2.33
CA LYS A 58 -1.04 -8.27 -3.62
C LYS A 58 -1.69 -6.89 -3.63
N SER A 59 -2.30 -6.52 -2.51
CA SER A 59 -2.84 -5.19 -2.28
C SER A 59 -3.11 -4.98 -0.79
N CYS A 60 -3.26 -3.73 -0.38
CA CYS A 60 -3.80 -3.36 0.91
C CYS A 60 -4.79 -2.21 0.76
N VAL A 61 -5.63 -2.01 1.77
CA VAL A 61 -6.45 -0.80 1.88
C VAL A 61 -5.83 0.09 2.94
N VAL A 62 -5.59 1.35 2.60
CA VAL A 62 -5.08 2.38 3.50
C VAL A 62 -6.16 3.43 3.70
N SER A 63 -6.50 3.69 4.96
CA SER A 63 -7.44 4.73 5.35
C SER A 63 -6.70 6.04 5.56
N ILE A 64 -7.11 7.07 4.83
CA ILE A 64 -6.52 8.42 4.83
C ILE A 64 -7.67 9.41 5.05
N PRO A 65 -8.11 9.60 6.30
CA PRO A 65 -9.20 10.51 6.59
C PRO A 65 -8.79 11.95 6.24
N GLY A 66 -9.68 12.70 5.59
CA GLY A 66 -9.46 14.10 5.22
C GLY A 66 -8.99 14.33 3.77
N LEU A 67 -8.92 13.28 2.95
CA LEU A 67 -8.85 13.43 1.49
C LEU A 67 -10.26 13.39 0.90
N ASP A 68 -10.57 14.35 0.04
CA ASP A 68 -11.89 14.55 -0.57
C ASP A 68 -12.09 13.74 -1.87
N GLY A 69 -11.28 12.71 -2.08
CA GLY A 69 -11.40 11.81 -3.22
C GLY A 69 -12.72 11.05 -3.21
N LYS A 70 -13.31 10.84 -4.40
CA LYS A 70 -14.53 10.05 -4.52
C LYS A 70 -14.25 8.60 -4.09
N ALA A 71 -15.07 8.07 -3.20
CA ALA A 71 -14.97 6.68 -2.77
C ALA A 71 -15.06 5.72 -3.98
N LEU A 72 -14.13 4.78 -4.03
CA LEU A 72 -14.16 3.68 -5.01
C LEU A 72 -15.29 2.71 -4.64
N THR A 73 -15.92 2.10 -5.66
CA THR A 73 -17.02 1.16 -5.45
C THR A 73 -16.61 0.04 -4.50
N GLY A 74 -17.33 -0.11 -3.38
CA GLY A 74 -17.07 -1.13 -2.37
C GLY A 74 -16.03 -0.74 -1.31
N LEU A 75 -15.53 0.50 -1.32
CA LEU A 75 -14.69 1.08 -0.28
C LEU A 75 -15.38 2.27 0.39
N GLU A 76 -14.98 2.56 1.62
CA GLU A 76 -15.44 3.74 2.35
C GLU A 76 -14.76 5.02 1.81
N CYS A 77 -15.35 6.18 2.08
CA CYS A 77 -14.70 7.44 1.76
C CYS A 77 -13.37 7.57 2.53
N GLY A 78 -12.31 7.97 1.84
CA GLY A 78 -10.96 8.02 2.40
C GLY A 78 -10.23 6.67 2.47
N ASP A 79 -10.84 5.58 1.98
CA ASP A 79 -10.13 4.30 1.83
C ASP A 79 -9.58 4.15 0.41
N TYR A 80 -8.28 3.89 0.33
CA TYR A 80 -7.57 3.77 -0.94
C TYR A 80 -6.89 2.40 -1.08
N PRO A 81 -7.13 1.68 -2.19
CA PRO A 81 -6.52 0.37 -2.43
C PRO A 81 -5.12 0.56 -3.02
N ILE A 82 -4.09 0.27 -2.25
CA ILE A 82 -2.71 0.28 -2.74
C ILE A 82 -2.37 -1.09 -3.31
N MET A 83 -2.05 -1.12 -4.60
CA MET A 83 -1.77 -2.34 -5.34
C MET A 83 -0.29 -2.72 -5.25
N GLU A 84 0.02 -4.00 -5.43
CA GLU A 84 1.41 -4.42 -5.60
C GLU A 84 2.06 -3.70 -6.80
N ASP A 85 3.35 -3.46 -6.68
CA ASP A 85 4.16 -2.99 -7.79
C ASP A 85 4.34 -4.11 -8.83
N SER A 86 4.12 -3.82 -10.11
CA SER A 86 4.15 -4.80 -11.20
C SER A 86 5.28 -4.61 -12.22
N VAL A 87 6.23 -3.69 -11.97
CA VAL A 87 7.40 -3.47 -12.87
C VAL A 87 8.44 -4.59 -12.78
#